data_AF-A0A945I9E1-F1
#
_entry.id   AF-A0A945I9E1-F1
#
_cell.length_a   1.000
_cell.length_b   1.000
_cell.length_c   1.000
_cell.angle_alpha   90.00
_cell.angle_beta   90.00
_cell.angle_gamma   90.00
#
_symmetry.space_group_name_H-M   'P 1'
#
loop_
_entity.id
_entity.type
_entity.pdbx_description
1 polymer ?
#
loop_
_entity_poly.entity_id
_entity_poly.type
_entity_poly.pdbx_seq_one_letter_code
_entity_poly.pdbx_strand_id
1 'polypeptide(L)'
;MPKGGRQLRLGVFFNPTGHHVASWKHSGAQIDAGINLQHYVDITQTAERGKMDMVFFQDSVAVRRANIEALSRSAQYIANFEPITLLSALAMVTKNIGLTATASTSYNEPFHVARKFASLDHISGGRAGWNLVTSVQDAEAQNFGRETHFSHAERYERAREFAEVVKGLWDSWDDDAFLRDVKSGLYFDKEKLHTLDHKGKHFSVKGPLNVPRPIQGHPVIVQAGASEAGIELAAETAEAVFCSPNSIEVAQAYYADLKGRTEKFGRTPDDVKVLPGLSPVVASTMSEAEEKFDEMQSMIDPIVAKEILATVLGYVDLSGYDLDDPVPELGETN
;
A
#
# COMPACT_ATOMS: atom_id res chain seq x y z
N MET A 1 31.86 17.66 -4.31
CA MET A 1 30.50 17.12 -4.45
C MET A 1 30.44 16.31 -5.73
N PRO A 2 29.93 15.07 -5.74
CA PRO A 2 29.81 14.34 -6.99
C PRO A 2 28.86 15.13 -7.90
N LYS A 3 29.29 15.37 -9.14
CA LYS A 3 28.50 16.06 -10.17
C LYS A 3 27.18 15.31 -10.38
N GLY A 4 26.05 15.94 -10.07
CA GLY A 4 24.70 15.54 -10.51
C GLY A 4 24.33 14.06 -10.33
N GLY A 5 24.56 13.48 -9.15
CA GLY A 5 24.22 12.08 -8.87
C GLY A 5 22.71 11.84 -8.75
N ARG A 6 22.21 10.74 -9.34
CA ARG A 6 20.85 10.23 -9.08
C ARG A 6 20.67 9.97 -7.58
N GLN A 7 19.55 10.41 -7.02
CA GLN A 7 19.18 10.13 -5.63
C GLN A 7 18.25 8.93 -5.56
N LEU A 8 18.43 8.08 -4.53
CA LEU A 8 17.46 7.05 -4.21
C LEU A 8 16.20 7.69 -3.67
N ARG A 9 15.05 7.11 -4.04
CA ARG A 9 13.76 7.41 -3.41
C ARG A 9 13.54 6.42 -2.29
N LEU A 10 13.32 6.91 -1.09
CA LEU A 10 13.21 6.10 0.12
C LEU A 10 11.83 6.25 0.73
N GLY A 11 11.03 5.19 0.62
CA GLY A 11 9.76 5.06 1.32
C GLY A 11 9.92 4.25 2.60
N VAL A 12 9.24 4.66 3.67
CA VAL A 12 9.18 3.89 4.92
C VAL A 12 7.91 3.09 4.95
N PHE A 13 8.05 1.77 4.84
CA PHE A 13 6.93 0.85 4.99
C PHE A 13 6.70 0.58 6.48
N PHE A 14 5.60 1.07 7.04
CA PHE A 14 5.28 0.88 8.45
C PHE A 14 4.38 -0.33 8.71
N ASN A 15 4.70 -1.03 9.78
CA ASN A 15 3.86 -2.03 10.46
C ASN A 15 3.89 -1.67 11.94
N PRO A 16 2.75 -1.60 12.65
CA PRO A 16 2.61 -0.93 13.95
C PRO A 16 3.79 -1.10 14.92
N THR A 17 4.17 -2.35 15.22
CA THR A 17 5.27 -2.69 16.13
C THR A 17 6.60 -2.98 15.41
N GLY A 18 6.59 -3.05 14.07
CA GLY A 18 7.71 -3.45 13.21
C GLY A 18 7.38 -4.69 12.36
N HIS A 19 8.09 -4.86 11.24
CA HIS A 19 7.84 -5.94 10.26
C HIS A 19 8.28 -7.33 10.72
N HIS A 20 9.22 -7.42 11.65
CA HIS A 20 9.59 -8.70 12.23
C HIS A 20 8.37 -9.31 12.96
N VAL A 21 8.11 -10.60 12.79
CA VAL A 21 6.95 -11.29 13.37
C VAL A 21 6.86 -11.13 14.89
N ALA A 22 8.00 -11.10 15.57
CA ALA A 22 8.10 -10.95 17.02
C ALA A 22 8.36 -9.50 17.46
N SER A 23 8.24 -8.51 16.57
CA SER A 23 8.63 -7.11 16.85
C SER A 23 7.97 -6.53 18.10
N TRP A 24 6.72 -6.89 18.37
CA TRP A 24 5.97 -6.44 19.55
C TRP A 24 6.55 -6.90 20.89
N LYS A 25 7.37 -7.96 20.89
CA LYS A 25 8.04 -8.48 22.10
C LYS A 25 9.35 -7.75 22.42
N HIS A 26 9.91 -7.01 21.46
CA HIS A 26 11.17 -6.31 21.64
C HIS A 26 11.01 -5.19 22.69
N SER A 27 12.01 -5.01 23.56
CA SER A 27 11.96 -4.06 24.68
C SER A 27 11.75 -2.59 24.26
N GLY A 28 12.21 -2.24 23.05
CA GLY A 28 12.02 -0.92 22.45
C GLY A 28 10.75 -0.76 21.61
N ALA A 29 9.86 -1.76 21.57
CA ALA A 29 8.62 -1.68 20.79
C ALA A 29 7.54 -0.89 21.54
N GLN A 30 6.72 -0.15 20.79
CA GLN A 30 5.48 0.40 21.31
C GLN A 30 4.40 -0.68 21.29
N ILE A 31 4.13 -1.31 22.44
CA ILE A 31 3.30 -2.52 22.52
C ILE A 31 1.85 -2.27 22.06
N ASP A 32 1.30 -1.08 22.31
CA ASP A 32 -0.06 -0.69 21.92
C ASP A 32 -0.12 0.02 20.55
N ALA A 33 0.92 -0.12 19.72
CA ALA A 33 1.08 0.62 18.46
C ALA A 33 -0.12 0.55 17.51
N GLY A 34 -0.90 -0.54 17.52
CA GLY A 34 -2.05 -0.72 16.62
C GLY A 34 -3.08 0.41 16.68
N ILE A 35 -3.27 1.03 17.85
CA ILE A 35 -4.22 2.13 18.07
C ILE A 35 -3.61 3.34 18.79
N ASN A 36 -2.28 3.43 18.85
CA ASN A 36 -1.59 4.54 19.50
C ASN A 36 -1.25 5.63 18.48
N LEU A 37 -2.07 6.70 18.44
CA LEU A 37 -1.85 7.79 17.50
C LEU A 37 -0.50 8.51 17.71
N GLN A 38 -0.09 8.73 18.97
CA GLN A 38 1.15 9.45 19.26
C GLN A 38 2.37 8.71 18.71
N HIS A 39 2.38 7.38 18.78
CA HIS A 39 3.41 6.55 18.15
C HIS A 39 3.49 6.78 16.64
N TYR A 40 2.35 6.80 15.94
CA TYR A 40 2.33 7.09 14.51
C TYR A 40 2.81 8.52 14.18
N VAL A 41 2.52 9.51 15.04
CA VAL A 41 3.07 10.85 14.91
C VAL A 41 4.60 10.83 15.00
N ASP A 42 5.14 10.18 16.04
CA ASP A 42 6.58 10.16 16.34
C ASP A 42 7.39 9.45 15.24
N ILE A 43 6.92 8.31 14.75
CA ILE A 43 7.60 7.56 13.67
C ILE A 43 7.52 8.29 12.33
N THR A 44 6.40 8.95 12.03
CA THR A 44 6.22 9.71 10.78
C THR A 44 7.08 10.96 10.79
N GLN A 45 7.14 11.71 11.89
CA GLN A 45 8.02 12.87 12.05
C GLN A 45 9.50 12.45 12.04
N THR A 46 9.82 11.25 12.54
CA THR A 46 11.17 10.69 12.44
C THR A 46 11.54 10.38 11.00
N ALA A 47 10.65 9.77 10.22
CA ALA A 47 10.85 9.55 8.79
C ALA A 47 11.04 10.88 8.03
N GLU A 48 10.23 11.89 8.32
CA GLU A 48 10.35 13.23 7.71
C GLU A 48 11.67 13.93 8.06
N ARG A 49 12.08 13.87 9.34
CA ARG A 49 13.39 14.37 9.78
C ARG A 49 14.53 13.66 9.06
N GLY A 50 14.39 12.35 8.84
CA GLY A 50 15.29 11.49 8.09
C GLY A 50 15.28 11.68 6.57
N LYS A 51 14.48 12.63 6.04
CA LYS A 51 14.37 12.95 4.60
C LYS A 51 13.85 11.80 3.75
N MET A 52 13.03 10.93 4.33
CA MET A 52 12.30 9.91 3.59
C MET A 52 11.26 10.59 2.69
N ASP A 53 11.09 10.09 1.47
CA ASP A 53 10.17 10.68 0.49
C ASP A 53 8.71 10.41 0.89
N MET A 54 8.42 9.27 1.52
CA MET A 54 7.06 8.89 1.89
C MET A 54 6.99 7.91 3.05
N VAL A 55 5.85 7.88 3.73
CA VAL A 55 5.43 6.79 4.61
C VAL A 55 4.34 5.99 3.92
N PHE A 56 4.36 4.68 4.13
CA PHE A 56 3.39 3.76 3.57
C PHE A 56 2.73 2.93 4.66
N PHE A 57 1.40 2.99 4.69
CA PHE A 57 0.55 2.16 5.53
C PHE A 57 -0.24 1.19 4.66
N GLN A 58 0.10 -0.08 4.76
CA GLN A 58 -0.71 -1.14 4.16
C GLN A 58 -2.04 -1.33 4.90
N ASP A 59 -2.96 -2.06 4.28
CA ASP A 59 -4.27 -2.35 4.85
C ASP A 59 -4.75 -3.74 4.48
N SER A 60 -5.62 -4.28 5.33
CA SER A 60 -6.40 -5.48 5.09
C SER A 60 -7.79 -5.24 5.68
N VAL A 61 -8.83 -5.52 4.91
CA VAL A 61 -10.23 -5.34 5.36
C VAL A 61 -10.78 -6.57 6.08
N ALA A 62 -9.89 -7.38 6.65
CA ALA A 62 -10.18 -8.52 7.49
C ALA A 62 -9.04 -8.78 8.48
N VAL A 63 -9.40 -9.38 9.61
CA VAL A 63 -8.43 -10.08 10.45
C VAL A 63 -7.96 -11.31 9.69
N ARG A 64 -6.64 -11.53 9.63
CA ARG A 64 -6.05 -12.68 8.93
C ARG A 64 -6.68 -13.98 9.43
N ARG A 65 -7.04 -14.86 8.49
CA ARG A 65 -7.43 -16.23 8.83
C ARG A 65 -6.19 -17.01 9.26
N ALA A 66 -6.19 -17.45 10.51
CA ALA A 66 -5.13 -18.24 11.11
C ALA A 66 -5.69 -19.10 12.25
N ASN A 67 -4.94 -20.09 12.71
CA ASN A 67 -5.22 -20.76 13.97
C ASN A 67 -5.30 -19.73 15.12
N ILE A 68 -6.33 -19.80 15.97
CA ILE A 68 -6.55 -18.83 17.05
C ILE A 68 -5.39 -18.77 18.05
N GLU A 69 -4.69 -19.88 18.28
CA GLU A 69 -3.49 -19.92 19.11
C GLU A 69 -2.35 -19.10 18.51
N ALA A 70 -2.12 -19.19 17.20
CA ALA A 70 -1.11 -18.40 16.53
C ALA A 70 -1.53 -16.93 16.44
N LEU A 71 -2.80 -16.68 16.12
CA LEU A 71 -3.35 -15.32 15.99
C LEU A 71 -3.24 -14.55 17.31
N SER A 72 -3.54 -15.18 18.45
CA SER A 72 -3.44 -14.55 19.78
C SER A 72 -2.00 -14.26 20.24
N ARG A 73 -0.98 -14.69 19.49
CA ARG A 73 0.45 -14.45 19.76
C ARG A 73 1.12 -13.55 18.73
N SER A 74 0.35 -12.98 17.80
CA SER A 74 0.80 -12.05 16.77
C SER A 74 0.29 -10.63 17.07
N ALA A 75 1.03 -9.61 16.64
CA ALA A 75 0.56 -8.22 16.60
C ALA A 75 0.26 -7.75 15.17
N GLN A 76 0.60 -8.57 14.15
CA GLN A 76 0.47 -8.19 12.76
C GLN A 76 -0.94 -8.49 12.23
N TYR A 77 -1.54 -7.48 11.59
CA TYR A 77 -2.83 -7.60 10.87
C TYR A 77 -4.03 -8.03 11.73
N ILE A 78 -4.09 -7.57 12.99
CA ILE A 78 -5.18 -7.90 13.91
C ILE A 78 -6.10 -6.70 14.14
N ALA A 79 -5.62 -5.68 14.86
CA ALA A 79 -6.43 -4.55 15.28
C ALA A 79 -5.61 -3.26 15.14
N ASN A 80 -5.80 -2.58 14.01
CA ASN A 80 -5.05 -1.37 13.66
C ASN A 80 -6.01 -0.26 13.21
N PHE A 81 -5.51 0.98 13.15
CA PHE A 81 -6.24 2.08 12.51
C PHE A 81 -6.56 1.77 11.03
N GLU A 82 -7.70 2.28 10.57
CA GLU A 82 -7.94 2.45 9.14
C GLU A 82 -6.97 3.53 8.61
N PRO A 83 -6.23 3.28 7.52
CA PRO A 83 -5.05 4.08 7.22
C PRO A 83 -5.37 5.46 6.64
N ILE A 84 -6.47 5.67 5.92
CA ILE A 84 -6.75 6.99 5.32
C ILE A 84 -7.16 8.00 6.39
N THR A 85 -7.94 7.57 7.38
CA THR A 85 -8.29 8.39 8.55
C THR A 85 -7.04 8.70 9.39
N LEU A 86 -6.15 7.72 9.59
CA LEU A 86 -4.85 7.96 10.23
C LEU A 86 -3.99 8.97 9.45
N LEU A 87 -3.86 8.81 8.13
CA LEU A 87 -3.09 9.73 7.28
C LEU A 87 -3.62 11.16 7.35
N SER A 88 -4.94 11.34 7.50
CA SER A 88 -5.54 12.66 7.66
C SER A 88 -5.07 13.35 8.96
N ALA A 89 -4.88 12.60 10.05
CA ALA A 89 -4.30 13.12 11.28
C ALA A 89 -2.79 13.42 11.11
N LEU A 90 -2.05 12.52 10.46
CA LEU A 90 -0.61 12.68 10.22
C LEU A 90 -0.28 13.83 9.26
N ALA A 91 -1.19 14.15 8.34
CA ALA A 91 -1.07 15.28 7.44
C ALA A 91 -0.92 16.61 8.19
N MET A 92 -1.59 16.76 9.34
CA MET A 92 -1.59 17.99 10.13
C MET A 92 -0.32 18.22 10.96
N VAL A 93 0.49 17.19 11.16
CA VAL A 93 1.69 17.22 12.02
C VAL A 93 2.99 16.98 11.24
N THR A 94 2.90 16.96 9.91
CA THR A 94 4.02 16.81 8.97
C THR A 94 3.92 17.86 7.86
N LYS A 95 4.99 18.09 7.10
CA LYS A 95 5.05 19.18 6.11
C LYS A 95 5.39 18.74 4.69
N ASN A 96 6.28 17.76 4.53
CA ASN A 96 6.89 17.39 3.25
C ASN A 96 6.73 15.91 2.92
N ILE A 97 6.69 15.03 3.92
CA ILE A 97 6.67 13.58 3.67
C ILE A 97 5.38 13.15 2.96
N GLY A 98 5.50 12.32 1.92
CA GLY A 98 4.37 11.71 1.24
C GLY A 98 3.58 10.78 2.17
N LEU A 99 2.26 10.74 1.98
CA LEU A 99 1.32 10.02 2.83
C LEU A 99 0.57 8.99 1.99
N THR A 100 1.09 7.76 1.97
CA THR A 100 0.55 6.69 1.12
C THR A 100 -0.19 5.64 1.94
N ALA A 101 -1.42 5.32 1.54
CA ALA A 101 -2.23 4.27 2.15
C ALA A 101 -2.74 3.28 1.11
N THR A 102 -2.86 2.03 1.52
CA THR A 102 -3.61 1.02 0.76
C THR A 102 -5.10 1.32 0.79
N ALA A 103 -5.75 1.20 -0.37
CA ALA A 103 -7.20 1.01 -0.45
C ALA A 103 -7.51 0.00 -1.55
N SER A 104 -8.23 -1.06 -1.17
CA SER A 104 -8.58 -2.15 -2.09
C SER A 104 -9.60 -1.67 -3.12
N THR A 105 -9.36 -1.99 -4.38
CA THR A 105 -10.36 -1.80 -5.44
C THR A 105 -11.53 -2.75 -5.21
N SER A 106 -11.29 -4.01 -4.82
CA SER A 106 -12.30 -5.08 -4.73
C SER A 106 -13.48 -4.78 -3.80
N TYR A 107 -13.22 -4.14 -2.66
CA TYR A 107 -14.22 -3.95 -1.60
C TYR A 107 -14.52 -2.48 -1.28
N ASN A 108 -14.15 -1.59 -2.20
CA ASN A 108 -14.61 -0.21 -2.19
C ASN A 108 -15.46 0.09 -3.42
N GLU A 109 -16.19 1.20 -3.32
CA GLU A 109 -16.75 1.90 -4.47
C GLU A 109 -15.75 2.96 -4.97
N PRO A 110 -15.54 3.11 -6.30
CA PRO A 110 -14.56 4.05 -6.82
C PRO A 110 -14.87 5.50 -6.46
N PHE A 111 -16.16 5.87 -6.37
CA PHE A 111 -16.56 7.20 -5.93
C PHE A 111 -16.12 7.51 -4.50
N HIS A 112 -16.14 6.53 -3.59
CA HIS A 112 -15.64 6.73 -2.21
C HIS A 112 -14.13 6.89 -2.16
N VAL A 113 -13.39 6.07 -2.92
CA VAL A 113 -11.92 6.17 -2.97
C VAL A 113 -11.48 7.50 -3.57
N ALA A 114 -12.09 7.93 -4.68
CA ALA A 114 -11.82 9.21 -5.31
C ALA A 114 -12.01 10.38 -4.32
N ARG A 115 -13.13 10.40 -3.59
CA ARG A 115 -13.40 11.44 -2.58
C ARG A 115 -12.40 11.44 -1.44
N LYS A 116 -12.10 10.27 -0.88
CA LYS A 116 -11.19 10.12 0.27
C LYS A 116 -9.79 10.63 -0.07
N PHE A 117 -9.23 10.19 -1.19
CA PHE A 117 -7.88 10.60 -1.58
C PHE A 117 -7.80 12.02 -2.10
N ALA A 118 -8.81 12.55 -2.80
CA ALA A 118 -8.85 13.97 -3.16
C ALA A 118 -8.91 14.86 -1.90
N SER A 119 -9.68 14.45 -0.89
CA SER A 119 -9.76 15.16 0.38
C SER A 119 -8.43 15.12 1.14
N LEU A 120 -7.81 13.94 1.26
CA LEU A 120 -6.49 13.78 1.86
C LEU A 120 -5.44 14.63 1.13
N ASP A 121 -5.53 14.71 -0.19
CA ASP A 121 -4.62 15.50 -0.99
C ASP A 121 -4.72 16.99 -0.67
N HIS A 122 -5.94 17.53 -0.59
CA HIS A 122 -6.15 18.91 -0.13
C HIS A 122 -5.71 19.14 1.31
N ILE A 123 -6.03 18.22 2.24
CA ILE A 123 -5.63 18.33 3.66
C ILE A 123 -4.11 18.33 3.81
N SER A 124 -3.43 17.48 3.04
CA SER A 124 -1.98 17.31 3.12
C SER A 124 -1.18 18.33 2.30
N GLY A 125 -1.83 19.07 1.40
CA GLY A 125 -1.15 20.02 0.52
C GLY A 125 -0.48 19.37 -0.69
N GLY A 126 -1.11 18.34 -1.27
CA GLY A 126 -0.59 17.63 -2.45
C GLY A 126 0.37 16.49 -2.12
N ARG A 127 0.17 15.78 -1.00
CA ARG A 127 1.08 14.71 -0.54
C ARG A 127 0.42 13.34 -0.47
N ALA A 128 -0.80 13.18 -0.99
CA ALA A 128 -1.51 11.90 -0.89
C ALA A 128 -0.96 10.86 -1.87
N GLY A 129 -0.89 9.60 -1.44
CA GLY A 129 -0.61 8.46 -2.30
C GLY A 129 -1.63 7.35 -2.08
N TRP A 130 -2.09 6.74 -3.17
CA TRP A 130 -3.00 5.60 -3.12
C TRP A 130 -2.26 4.34 -3.58
N ASN A 131 -2.02 3.42 -2.64
CA ASN A 131 -1.61 2.07 -2.99
C ASN A 131 -2.85 1.25 -3.44
N LEU A 132 -2.96 1.07 -4.75
CA LEU A 132 -4.03 0.33 -5.41
C LEU A 132 -3.74 -1.17 -5.26
N VAL A 133 -4.61 -1.86 -4.54
CA VAL A 133 -4.53 -3.32 -4.37
C VAL A 133 -5.84 -3.98 -4.74
N THR A 134 -5.80 -5.27 -5.06
CA THR A 134 -6.98 -6.03 -5.45
C THR A 134 -7.58 -6.87 -4.32
N SER A 135 -7.06 -6.78 -3.09
CA SER A 135 -7.25 -7.82 -2.06
C SER A 135 -6.81 -9.21 -2.54
N VAL A 136 -6.74 -10.18 -1.62
CA VAL A 136 -6.25 -11.54 -1.94
C VAL A 136 -6.93 -12.68 -1.18
N GLN A 137 -7.68 -12.40 -0.10
CA GLN A 137 -8.20 -13.45 0.79
C GLN A 137 -9.73 -13.53 0.80
N ASP A 138 -10.27 -14.74 0.95
CA ASP A 138 -11.71 -14.97 1.15
C ASP A 138 -12.23 -14.33 2.44
N ALA A 139 -11.39 -14.23 3.48
CA ALA A 139 -11.74 -13.58 4.73
C ALA A 139 -12.13 -12.09 4.51
N GLU A 140 -11.50 -11.43 3.53
CA GLU A 140 -11.89 -10.08 3.12
C GLU A 140 -13.27 -10.12 2.46
N ALA A 141 -13.52 -11.06 1.55
CA ALA A 141 -14.80 -11.20 0.84
C ALA A 141 -16.00 -11.35 1.78
N GLN A 142 -15.82 -12.14 2.83
CA GLN A 142 -16.87 -12.51 3.79
C GLN A 142 -17.36 -11.31 4.62
N ASN A 143 -16.55 -10.27 4.76
CA ASN A 143 -16.95 -9.02 5.41
C ASN A 143 -17.79 -8.10 4.49
N PHE A 144 -17.85 -8.39 3.18
CA PHE A 144 -18.56 -7.58 2.19
C PHE A 144 -19.66 -8.37 1.47
N GLY A 145 -20.23 -9.37 2.15
CA GLY A 145 -21.39 -10.12 1.67
C GLY A 145 -21.09 -11.10 0.53
N ARG A 146 -19.82 -11.54 0.39
CA ARG A 146 -19.40 -12.55 -0.58
C ARG A 146 -18.79 -13.75 0.12
N GLU A 147 -19.08 -14.95 -0.37
CA GLU A 147 -18.49 -16.17 0.19
C GLU A 147 -17.01 -16.32 -0.18
N THR A 148 -16.68 -16.02 -1.43
CA THR A 148 -15.33 -16.14 -2.00
C THR A 148 -14.84 -14.83 -2.61
N HIS A 149 -13.52 -14.67 -2.59
CA HIS A 149 -12.82 -13.59 -3.26
C HIS A 149 -12.98 -13.68 -4.78
N PHE A 150 -12.82 -12.55 -5.46
CA PHE A 150 -12.83 -12.49 -6.92
C PHE A 150 -11.73 -13.36 -7.51
N SER A 151 -12.01 -13.98 -8.65
CA SER A 151 -10.97 -14.71 -9.39
C SER A 151 -9.81 -13.79 -9.77
N HIS A 152 -8.62 -14.36 -9.98
CA HIS A 152 -7.44 -13.57 -10.34
C HIS A 152 -7.67 -12.70 -11.58
N ALA A 153 -8.29 -13.25 -12.63
CA ALA A 153 -8.58 -12.49 -13.84
C ALA A 153 -9.59 -11.36 -13.58
N GLU A 154 -10.69 -11.68 -12.90
CA GLU A 154 -11.77 -10.72 -12.63
C GLU A 154 -11.30 -9.55 -11.75
N ARG A 155 -10.50 -9.82 -10.71
CA ARG A 155 -10.07 -8.74 -9.81
C ARG A 155 -9.14 -7.73 -10.49
N TYR A 156 -8.32 -8.15 -11.45
CA TYR A 156 -7.47 -7.24 -12.22
C TYR A 156 -8.23 -6.50 -13.33
N GLU A 157 -9.18 -7.16 -14.00
CA GLU A 157 -10.10 -6.48 -14.94
C GLU A 157 -10.88 -5.38 -14.22
N ARG A 158 -11.46 -5.71 -13.06
CA ARG A 158 -12.17 -4.77 -12.20
C ARG A 158 -11.26 -3.66 -11.68
N ALA A 159 -10.02 -3.97 -11.31
CA ALA A 159 -9.07 -2.97 -10.81
C ALA A 159 -8.65 -1.93 -11.86
N ARG A 160 -8.49 -2.35 -13.12
CA ARG A 160 -8.24 -1.43 -14.24
C ARG A 160 -9.40 -0.46 -14.41
N GLU A 161 -10.63 -0.97 -14.54
CA GLU A 161 -11.82 -0.12 -14.68
C GLU A 161 -12.00 0.80 -13.46
N PHE A 162 -11.71 0.31 -12.25
CA PHE A 162 -11.76 1.11 -11.03
C PHE A 162 -10.79 2.30 -11.09
N ALA A 163 -9.54 2.08 -11.53
CA ALA A 163 -8.54 3.13 -11.66
C ALA A 163 -8.96 4.20 -12.68
N GLU A 164 -9.53 3.79 -13.82
CA GLU A 164 -10.09 4.71 -14.82
C GLU A 164 -11.18 5.58 -14.23
N VAL A 165 -12.16 4.98 -13.52
CA VAL A 165 -13.25 5.72 -12.89
C VAL A 165 -12.73 6.71 -11.85
N VAL A 166 -11.77 6.30 -11.00
CA VAL A 166 -11.21 7.19 -9.97
C VAL A 166 -10.48 8.38 -10.62
N LYS A 167 -9.62 8.14 -11.62
CA LYS A 167 -8.89 9.22 -12.32
C LYS A 167 -9.87 10.16 -13.04
N GLY A 168 -10.86 9.62 -13.73
CA GLY A 168 -11.89 10.42 -14.39
C GLY A 168 -12.73 11.26 -13.41
N LEU A 169 -12.99 10.75 -12.21
CA LEU A 169 -13.63 11.53 -11.15
C LEU A 169 -12.75 12.66 -10.63
N TRP A 170 -11.44 12.46 -10.47
CA TRP A 170 -10.52 13.55 -10.08
C TRP A 170 -10.46 14.68 -11.11
N ASP A 171 -10.78 14.39 -12.37
CA ASP A 171 -10.86 15.35 -13.47
C ASP A 171 -12.27 15.97 -13.63
N SER A 172 -13.21 15.77 -12.68
CA SER A 172 -14.56 16.37 -12.76
C SER A 172 -14.59 17.90 -12.68
N TRP A 173 -13.54 18.51 -12.13
CA TRP A 173 -13.40 19.97 -12.00
C TRP A 173 -12.08 20.39 -12.64
N ASP A 174 -12.08 21.42 -13.49
CA ASP A 174 -10.81 22.00 -13.96
C ASP A 174 -10.10 22.74 -12.82
N ASP A 175 -8.77 22.92 -12.93
CA ASP A 175 -7.92 23.53 -11.89
C ASP A 175 -8.41 24.92 -11.46
N ASP A 176 -8.97 25.69 -12.38
CA ASP A 176 -9.44 27.07 -12.18
C ASP A 176 -10.98 27.18 -12.26
N ALA A 177 -11.70 26.09 -11.97
CA ALA A 177 -13.16 26.06 -11.98
C ALA A 177 -13.79 26.98 -10.91
N PHE A 178 -13.15 27.18 -9.76
CA PHE A 178 -13.73 27.91 -8.62
C PHE A 178 -13.37 29.40 -8.62
N LEU A 179 -14.14 30.21 -9.36
CA LEU A 179 -13.97 31.67 -9.47
C LEU A 179 -14.11 32.40 -8.11
N ARG A 180 -15.10 31.98 -7.31
CA ARG A 180 -15.45 32.60 -6.00
C ARG A 180 -15.59 34.12 -6.07
N ASP A 181 -16.17 34.62 -7.16
CA ASP A 181 -16.36 36.05 -7.38
C ASP A 181 -17.62 36.55 -6.66
N VAL A 182 -17.40 37.21 -5.53
CA VAL A 182 -18.46 37.79 -4.69
C VAL A 182 -19.23 38.89 -5.43
N LYS A 183 -18.61 39.63 -6.35
CA LYS A 183 -19.24 40.76 -7.04
C LYS A 183 -20.25 40.29 -8.08
N SER A 184 -19.89 39.28 -8.88
CA SER A 184 -20.81 38.67 -9.85
C SER A 184 -21.74 37.62 -9.24
N GLY A 185 -21.42 37.10 -8.04
CA GLY A 185 -22.15 36.01 -7.38
C GLY A 185 -21.83 34.62 -7.94
N LEU A 186 -20.82 34.50 -8.81
CA LEU A 186 -20.40 33.23 -9.39
C LEU A 186 -19.39 32.52 -8.49
N TYR A 187 -19.79 31.38 -7.93
CA TYR A 187 -18.88 30.55 -7.13
C TYR A 187 -17.93 29.72 -7.99
N PHE A 188 -18.40 29.22 -9.14
CA PHE A 188 -17.62 28.43 -10.08
C PHE A 188 -18.03 28.71 -11.53
N ASP A 189 -17.15 28.38 -12.48
CA ASP A 189 -17.41 28.39 -13.92
C ASP A 189 -18.11 27.10 -14.33
N LYS A 190 -19.33 27.22 -14.84
CA LYS A 190 -20.17 26.08 -15.22
C LYS A 190 -19.59 25.26 -16.39
N GLU A 191 -18.75 25.85 -17.24
CA GLU A 191 -18.13 25.14 -18.37
C GLU A 191 -16.91 24.29 -17.92
N LYS A 192 -16.53 24.41 -16.64
CA LYS A 192 -15.38 23.74 -16.02
C LYS A 192 -15.78 22.64 -15.03
N LEU A 193 -17.04 22.21 -15.11
CA LEU A 193 -17.60 21.10 -14.36
C LEU A 193 -18.02 20.01 -15.33
N HIS A 194 -17.43 18.84 -15.17
CA HIS A 194 -17.60 17.71 -16.09
C HIS A 194 -18.22 16.52 -15.36
N THR A 195 -19.27 15.93 -15.93
CA THR A 195 -19.71 14.59 -15.53
C THR A 195 -18.80 13.54 -16.15
N LEU A 196 -18.59 12.43 -15.44
CA LEU A 196 -17.81 11.31 -15.95
C LEU A 196 -18.63 10.43 -16.89
N ASP A 197 -19.90 10.19 -16.56
CA ASP A 197 -20.84 9.35 -17.31
C ASP A 197 -20.31 7.95 -17.71
N HIS A 198 -19.43 7.38 -16.87
CA HIS A 198 -18.82 6.06 -17.09
C HIS A 198 -19.86 4.95 -17.01
N LYS A 199 -19.84 4.04 -18.00
CA LYS A 199 -20.65 2.82 -18.05
C LYS A 199 -19.79 1.66 -18.58
N GLY A 200 -19.12 0.97 -17.67
CA GLY A 200 -18.29 -0.19 -17.98
C GLY A 200 -18.93 -1.50 -17.56
N LYS A 201 -18.10 -2.54 -17.50
CA LYS A 201 -18.54 -3.91 -17.15
C LYS A 201 -18.82 -4.02 -15.66
N HIS A 202 -17.98 -3.39 -14.85
CA HIS A 202 -18.02 -3.49 -13.39
C HIS A 202 -18.68 -2.28 -12.72
N PHE A 203 -18.60 -1.10 -13.32
CA PHE A 203 -19.08 0.14 -12.71
C PHE A 203 -19.94 0.98 -13.66
N SER A 204 -20.89 1.70 -13.06
CA SER A 204 -21.70 2.73 -13.72
C SER A 204 -21.70 3.96 -12.82
N VAL A 205 -20.94 4.99 -13.19
CA VAL A 205 -20.65 6.15 -12.33
C VAL A 205 -20.83 7.45 -13.12
N LYS A 206 -21.83 8.23 -12.72
CA LYS A 206 -22.18 9.50 -13.39
C LYS A 206 -21.19 10.63 -13.11
N GLY A 207 -20.74 10.78 -11.87
CA GLY A 207 -20.08 12.03 -11.43
C GLY A 207 -21.06 13.23 -11.42
N PRO A 208 -20.55 14.47 -11.28
CA PRO A 208 -19.15 14.82 -11.02
C PRO A 208 -18.71 14.41 -9.61
N LEU A 209 -17.41 14.38 -9.36
CA LEU A 209 -16.89 14.30 -7.99
C LEU A 209 -17.27 15.58 -7.21
N ASN A 210 -17.60 15.43 -5.93
CA ASN A 210 -17.97 16.54 -5.05
C ASN A 210 -16.78 17.07 -4.21
N VAL A 211 -15.57 16.87 -4.70
CA VAL A 211 -14.31 17.40 -4.17
C VAL A 211 -13.59 18.04 -5.36
N PRO A 212 -12.96 19.22 -5.21
CA PRO A 212 -12.16 19.81 -6.27
C PRO A 212 -11.06 18.86 -6.76
N ARG A 213 -10.49 19.18 -7.92
CA ARG A 213 -9.34 18.47 -8.46
C ARG A 213 -8.20 18.46 -7.41
N PRO A 214 -7.60 17.30 -7.13
CA PRO A 214 -6.45 17.17 -6.24
C PRO A 214 -5.33 18.17 -6.60
N ILE A 215 -4.58 18.64 -5.61
CA ILE A 215 -3.53 19.67 -5.75
C ILE A 215 -2.43 19.23 -6.72
N GLN A 216 -2.08 17.94 -6.67
CA GLN A 216 -1.07 17.34 -7.56
C GLN A 216 -1.68 16.82 -8.89
N GLY A 217 -2.90 17.24 -9.23
CA GLY A 217 -3.67 16.69 -10.35
C GLY A 217 -4.34 15.39 -9.93
N HIS A 218 -3.56 14.31 -9.78
CA HIS A 218 -4.02 13.01 -9.26
C HIS A 218 -3.12 12.57 -8.09
N PRO A 219 -3.68 12.06 -6.98
CA PRO A 219 -2.89 11.38 -5.95
C PRO A 219 -1.99 10.30 -6.54
N VAL A 220 -0.74 10.24 -6.05
CA VAL A 220 0.26 9.31 -6.58
C VAL A 220 -0.24 7.88 -6.51
N ILE A 221 -0.27 7.18 -7.64
CA ILE A 221 -0.71 5.78 -7.69
C ILE A 221 0.47 4.86 -7.41
N VAL A 222 0.35 4.08 -6.35
CA VAL A 222 1.33 3.09 -5.92
C VAL A 222 0.74 1.69 -6.11
N GLN A 223 1.58 0.71 -6.43
CA GLN A 223 1.17 -0.70 -6.52
C GLN A 223 2.22 -1.65 -5.95
N ALA A 224 1.84 -2.90 -5.74
CA ALA A 224 2.72 -3.98 -5.28
C ALA A 224 2.47 -5.31 -6.02
N GLY A 225 1.90 -5.26 -7.22
CA GLY A 225 1.59 -6.46 -8.01
C GLY A 225 2.86 -7.13 -8.55
N ALA A 226 3.01 -8.43 -8.29
CA ALA A 226 4.11 -9.25 -8.80
C ALA A 226 3.69 -10.27 -9.87
N SER A 227 2.39 -10.53 -10.03
CA SER A 227 1.89 -11.43 -11.09
C SER A 227 1.90 -10.72 -12.44
N GLU A 228 1.85 -11.50 -13.54
CA GLU A 228 1.77 -10.98 -14.91
C GLU A 228 0.70 -9.87 -15.07
N ALA A 229 -0.53 -10.14 -14.61
CA ALA A 229 -1.61 -9.15 -14.64
C ALA A 229 -1.36 -7.94 -13.72
N GLY A 230 -0.64 -8.14 -12.61
CA GLY A 230 -0.27 -7.07 -11.70
C GLY A 230 0.82 -6.16 -12.27
N ILE A 231 1.83 -6.73 -12.93
CA ILE A 231 2.88 -5.96 -13.62
C ILE A 231 2.26 -5.19 -14.80
N GLU A 232 1.35 -5.81 -15.54
CA GLU A 232 0.61 -5.14 -16.62
C GLU A 232 -0.18 -3.93 -16.12
N LEU A 233 -0.95 -4.08 -15.03
CA LEU A 233 -1.70 -2.98 -14.42
C LEU A 233 -0.78 -1.89 -13.87
N ALA A 234 0.35 -2.27 -13.27
CA ALA A 234 1.32 -1.33 -12.74
C ALA A 234 2.00 -0.53 -13.85
N ALA A 235 2.37 -1.17 -14.96
CA ALA A 235 2.92 -0.50 -16.14
C ALA A 235 1.96 0.56 -16.70
N GLU A 236 0.66 0.26 -16.69
CA GLU A 236 -0.39 1.14 -17.17
C GLU A 236 -0.67 2.33 -16.23
N THR A 237 -0.67 2.11 -14.91
CA THR A 237 -1.27 3.06 -13.96
C THR A 237 -0.36 3.54 -12.83
N ALA A 238 0.64 2.76 -12.43
CA ALA A 238 1.44 3.07 -11.23
C ALA A 238 2.56 4.08 -11.54
N GLU A 239 2.81 4.99 -10.60
CA GLU A 239 3.96 5.90 -10.60
C GLU A 239 5.07 5.42 -9.66
N ALA A 240 4.72 4.57 -8.71
CA ALA A 240 5.64 3.87 -7.83
C ALA A 240 5.19 2.42 -7.63
N VAL A 241 6.15 1.49 -7.61
CA VAL A 241 5.88 0.07 -7.43
C VAL A 241 6.78 -0.49 -6.34
N PHE A 242 6.16 -1.04 -5.29
CA PHE A 242 6.84 -1.83 -4.29
C PHE A 242 7.01 -3.26 -4.78
N CYS A 243 8.21 -3.81 -4.60
CA CYS A 243 8.47 -5.21 -4.89
C CYS A 243 9.36 -5.82 -3.80
N SER A 244 9.30 -7.15 -3.64
CA SER A 244 10.12 -7.86 -2.66
C SER A 244 10.94 -8.96 -3.33
N PRO A 245 11.84 -8.62 -4.27
CA PRO A 245 12.72 -9.60 -4.90
C PRO A 245 13.70 -10.17 -3.85
N ASN A 246 13.96 -11.46 -3.92
CA ASN A 246 14.87 -12.17 -3.01
C ASN A 246 16.34 -12.19 -3.50
N SER A 247 16.62 -11.69 -4.70
CA SER A 247 17.98 -11.55 -5.24
C SER A 247 18.09 -10.33 -6.16
N ILE A 248 19.32 -9.89 -6.45
CA ILE A 248 19.58 -8.78 -7.37
C ILE A 248 19.13 -9.14 -8.78
N GLU A 249 19.33 -10.38 -9.21
CA GLU A 249 18.97 -10.88 -10.53
C GLU A 249 17.44 -10.86 -10.71
N VAL A 250 16.69 -11.31 -9.70
CA VAL A 250 15.22 -11.24 -9.69
C VAL A 250 14.75 -9.78 -9.71
N ALA A 251 15.40 -8.90 -8.94
CA ALA A 251 15.08 -7.47 -8.93
C ALA A 251 15.31 -6.82 -10.30
N GLN A 252 16.41 -7.14 -10.98
CA GLN A 252 16.74 -6.63 -12.31
C GLN A 252 15.77 -7.16 -13.38
N ALA A 253 15.40 -8.44 -13.32
CA ALA A 253 14.42 -9.02 -14.23
C ALA A 253 13.05 -8.35 -14.08
N TYR A 254 12.56 -8.20 -12.84
CA TYR A 254 11.31 -7.49 -12.54
C TYR A 254 11.35 -6.04 -13.02
N TYR A 255 12.45 -5.34 -12.75
CA TYR A 255 12.65 -3.96 -13.21
C TYR A 255 12.57 -3.86 -14.74
N ALA A 256 13.28 -4.72 -15.46
CA ALA A 256 13.31 -4.70 -16.91
C ALA A 256 11.93 -5.00 -17.52
N ASP A 257 11.22 -5.99 -16.97
CA ASP A 257 9.89 -6.39 -17.42
C ASP A 257 8.86 -5.27 -17.23
N LEU A 258 8.71 -4.77 -15.99
CA LEU A 258 7.80 -3.67 -15.70
C LEU A 258 8.07 -2.44 -16.58
N LYS A 259 9.34 -2.06 -16.72
CA LYS A 259 9.75 -0.89 -17.50
C LYS A 259 9.47 -1.09 -18.99
N GLY A 260 9.74 -2.28 -19.53
CA GLY A 260 9.51 -2.61 -20.94
C GLY A 260 8.04 -2.57 -21.35
N ARG A 261 7.11 -2.74 -20.41
CA ARG A 261 5.66 -2.68 -20.69
C ARG A 261 5.09 -1.27 -20.76
N THR A 262 5.76 -0.27 -20.18
CA THR A 262 5.23 1.11 -20.08
C THR A 262 4.89 1.74 -21.45
N GLU A 263 5.70 1.46 -22.47
CA GLU A 263 5.52 2.02 -23.83
C GLU A 263 4.16 1.63 -24.45
N LYS A 264 3.65 0.43 -24.16
CA LYS A 264 2.34 -0.04 -24.63
C LYS A 264 1.19 0.89 -24.21
N PHE A 265 1.38 1.62 -23.11
CA PHE A 265 0.40 2.52 -22.52
C PHE A 265 0.73 3.99 -22.78
N GLY A 266 1.63 4.29 -23.72
CA GLY A 266 2.05 5.66 -24.04
C GLY A 266 2.84 6.34 -22.93
N ARG A 267 3.40 5.55 -22.00
CA ARG A 267 4.23 6.02 -20.89
C ARG A 267 5.69 5.76 -21.17
N THR A 268 6.56 6.43 -20.43
CA THR A 268 8.00 6.21 -20.47
C THR A 268 8.45 5.36 -19.28
N PRO A 269 9.58 4.63 -19.40
CA PRO A 269 10.16 3.92 -18.27
C PRO A 269 10.39 4.82 -17.04
N ASP A 270 10.67 6.10 -17.22
CA ASP A 270 10.97 7.01 -16.11
C ASP A 270 9.72 7.43 -15.30
N ASP A 271 8.52 7.22 -15.84
CA ASP A 271 7.24 7.52 -15.19
C ASP A 271 6.92 6.57 -14.02
N VAL A 272 7.66 5.45 -13.89
CA VAL A 272 7.45 4.47 -12.83
C VAL A 272 8.70 4.34 -11.97
N LYS A 273 8.60 4.54 -10.66
CA LYS A 273 9.69 4.24 -9.72
C LYS A 273 9.53 2.81 -9.21
N VAL A 274 10.64 2.07 -9.13
CA VAL A 274 10.66 0.71 -8.58
C VAL A 274 11.37 0.77 -7.24
N LEU A 275 10.69 0.35 -6.18
CA LEU A 275 11.14 0.46 -4.80
C LEU A 275 11.18 -0.95 -4.16
N PRO A 276 12.31 -1.67 -4.29
CA PRO A 276 12.49 -2.94 -3.61
C PRO A 276 12.44 -2.78 -2.09
N GLY A 277 11.73 -3.67 -1.41
CA GLY A 277 11.66 -3.73 0.04
C GLY A 277 12.99 -4.16 0.65
N LEU A 278 13.43 -3.45 1.69
CA LEU A 278 14.64 -3.75 2.45
C LEU A 278 14.32 -3.66 3.95
N SER A 279 14.88 -4.57 4.75
CA SER A 279 14.77 -4.55 6.22
C SER A 279 16.18 -4.62 6.83
N PRO A 280 16.95 -3.52 6.78
CA PRO A 280 18.32 -3.53 7.27
C PRO A 280 18.38 -3.52 8.81
N VAL A 281 19.26 -4.35 9.38
CA VAL A 281 19.72 -4.21 10.77
C VAL A 281 21.03 -3.44 10.73
N VAL A 282 21.07 -2.29 11.42
CA VAL A 282 22.22 -1.39 11.40
C VAL A 282 22.83 -1.21 12.78
N ALA A 283 24.16 -1.22 12.84
CA ALA A 283 24.94 -0.98 14.04
C ALA A 283 26.32 -0.40 13.69
N SER A 284 27.14 -0.09 14.70
CA SER A 284 28.46 0.51 14.48
C SER A 284 29.48 -0.53 13.99
N THR A 285 29.23 -1.81 14.28
CA THR A 285 30.04 -2.95 13.84
C THR A 285 29.15 -4.09 13.32
N MET A 286 29.75 -5.03 12.58
CA MET A 286 29.02 -6.22 12.10
C MET A 286 28.56 -7.10 13.26
N SER A 287 29.42 -7.34 14.26
CA SER A 287 29.05 -8.11 15.47
C SER A 287 27.82 -7.53 16.16
N GLU A 288 27.77 -6.22 16.35
CA GLU A 288 26.59 -5.57 16.96
C GLU A 288 25.33 -5.70 16.09
N ALA A 289 25.47 -5.75 14.76
CA ALA A 289 24.33 -5.94 13.86
C ALA A 289 23.83 -7.39 13.90
N GLU A 290 24.74 -8.36 13.92
CA GLU A 290 24.44 -9.79 14.08
C GLU A 290 23.77 -10.06 15.44
N GLU A 291 24.30 -9.50 16.52
CA GLU A 291 23.70 -9.62 17.86
C GLU A 291 22.25 -9.08 17.91
N LYS A 292 21.99 -7.91 17.31
CA LYS A 292 20.62 -7.37 17.20
C LYS A 292 19.70 -8.23 16.34
N PHE A 293 20.23 -8.81 15.27
CA PHE A 293 19.47 -9.70 14.41
C PHE A 293 19.10 -10.98 15.18
N ASP A 294 20.07 -11.61 15.82
CA ASP A 294 19.88 -12.84 16.60
C ASP A 294 18.94 -12.63 17.80
N GLU A 295 19.00 -11.46 18.46
CA GLU A 295 18.03 -11.09 19.50
C GLU A 295 16.60 -11.13 18.96
N MET A 296 16.36 -10.51 17.81
CA MET A 296 15.04 -10.52 17.16
C MET A 296 14.59 -11.93 16.78
N GLN A 297 15.49 -12.73 16.19
CA GLN A 297 15.20 -14.13 15.83
C GLN A 297 14.86 -14.99 17.05
N SER A 298 15.53 -14.77 18.19
CA SER A 298 15.30 -15.54 19.43
C SER A 298 13.90 -15.35 20.02
N MET A 299 13.20 -14.27 19.67
CA MET A 299 11.86 -13.96 20.18
C MET A 299 10.72 -14.59 19.37
N ILE A 300 11.04 -15.24 18.24
CA ILE A 300 10.06 -15.90 17.38
C ILE A 300 9.34 -16.98 18.17
N ASP A 301 8.00 -16.90 18.17
CA ASP A 301 7.17 -17.92 18.79
C ASP A 301 7.02 -19.12 17.84
N PRO A 302 7.37 -20.36 18.26
CA PRO A 302 7.26 -21.53 17.40
C PRO A 302 5.87 -21.76 16.79
N ILE A 303 4.80 -21.44 17.53
CA ILE A 303 3.43 -21.62 17.05
C ILE A 303 3.15 -20.63 15.92
N VAL A 304 3.58 -19.38 16.07
CA VAL A 304 3.45 -18.35 15.04
C VAL A 304 4.33 -18.67 13.83
N ALA A 305 5.55 -19.16 14.04
CA ALA A 305 6.45 -19.56 12.96
C ALA A 305 5.86 -20.69 12.10
N LYS A 306 5.35 -21.75 12.73
CA LYS A 306 4.70 -22.86 12.02
C LYS A 306 3.46 -22.39 11.25
N GLU A 307 2.64 -21.52 11.83
CA GLU A 307 1.45 -20.97 11.14
C GLU A 307 1.82 -20.12 9.90
N ILE A 308 2.86 -19.30 10.01
CA ILE A 308 3.37 -18.52 8.88
C ILE A 308 3.91 -19.45 7.80
N LEU A 309 4.72 -20.45 8.18
CA LEU A 309 5.26 -21.42 7.24
C LEU A 309 4.14 -22.19 6.53
N ALA A 310 3.16 -22.72 7.27
CA ALA A 310 1.99 -23.38 6.72
C ALA A 310 1.29 -22.52 5.66
N THR A 311 1.12 -21.22 5.93
CA THR A 311 0.50 -20.28 4.99
C THR A 311 1.36 -20.07 3.73
N VAL A 312 2.66 -19.85 3.88
CA VAL A 312 3.60 -19.66 2.75
C VAL A 312 3.67 -20.90 1.87
N LEU A 313 3.50 -22.08 2.46
CA LEU A 313 3.49 -23.37 1.76
C LEU A 313 2.11 -23.72 1.16
N GLY A 314 1.13 -22.82 1.20
CA GLY A 314 -0.20 -23.06 0.61
C GLY A 314 -1.22 -23.67 1.57
N TYR A 315 -1.17 -23.29 2.84
CA TYR A 315 -2.04 -23.80 3.93
C TYR A 315 -1.85 -25.30 4.23
N VAL A 316 -0.61 -25.76 4.17
CA VAL A 316 -0.24 -27.14 4.51
C VAL A 316 -0.36 -27.36 6.01
N ASP A 317 -0.93 -28.50 6.40
CA ASP A 317 -0.98 -28.89 7.82
C ASP A 317 0.41 -29.35 8.29
N LEU A 318 1.01 -28.56 9.17
CA LEU A 318 2.32 -28.83 9.78
C LEU A 318 2.22 -29.35 11.22
N SER A 319 1.02 -29.66 11.72
CA SER A 319 0.81 -30.03 13.13
C SER A 319 1.55 -31.32 13.54
N GLY A 320 1.81 -32.22 12.58
CA GLY A 320 2.54 -33.47 12.80
C GLY A 320 4.06 -33.40 12.67
N TYR A 321 4.63 -32.22 12.38
CA TYR A 321 6.08 -32.04 12.19
C TYR A 321 6.71 -31.30 13.38
N ASP A 322 7.90 -31.72 13.79
CA ASP A 322 8.75 -30.98 14.73
C ASP A 322 9.50 -29.84 14.02
N LEU A 323 10.00 -28.86 14.78
CA LEU A 323 10.72 -27.70 14.19
C LEU A 323 12.06 -28.08 13.56
N ASP A 324 12.68 -29.14 14.08
CA ASP A 324 13.97 -29.65 13.62
C ASP A 324 13.84 -30.68 12.49
N ASP A 325 12.61 -31.04 12.10
CA ASP A 325 12.37 -31.93 10.98
C ASP A 325 12.73 -31.26 9.65
N PRO A 326 13.15 -32.04 8.63
CA PRO A 326 13.31 -31.51 7.28
C PRO A 326 11.98 -30.95 6.77
N VAL A 327 12.03 -29.86 5.99
CA VAL A 327 10.85 -29.32 5.31
C VAL A 327 10.22 -30.43 4.46
N PRO A 328 8.92 -30.73 4.62
CA PRO A 328 8.28 -31.84 3.92
C PRO A 328 8.35 -31.66 2.41
N GLU A 329 8.32 -32.76 1.65
CA GLU A 329 8.11 -32.68 0.21
C GLU A 329 6.71 -32.14 -0.07
N LEU A 330 6.68 -30.92 -0.59
CA LEU A 330 5.44 -30.28 -1.02
C LEU A 330 5.27 -30.60 -2.51
N GLY A 331 4.04 -30.94 -2.92
CA GLY A 331 3.70 -30.97 -4.34
C GLY A 331 3.87 -29.58 -4.98
N GLU A 332 3.60 -29.45 -6.29
CA GLU A 332 3.58 -28.14 -6.94
C GLU A 332 2.61 -27.21 -6.20
N THR A 333 3.14 -26.17 -5.56
CA THR A 333 2.38 -25.09 -4.95
C THR A 333 2.26 -23.93 -5.94
N ASN A 334 1.12 -23.23 -5.91
CA ASN A 334 0.75 -22.13 -6.82
C ASN A 334 1.59 -20.86 -6.62
#